data_AF-A0A4U3MKZ1-F1
#
_entry.id   AF-A0A4U3MKZ1-F1
#
_cell.length_a   1.000
_cell.length_b   1.000
_cell.length_c   1.000
_cell.angle_alpha   90.00
_cell.angle_beta   90.00
_cell.angle_gamma   90.00
#
_symmetry.space_group_name_H-M   'P 1'
#
loop_
_entity.id
_entity.type
_entity.pdbx_description
1 polymer ?
#
loop_
_entity_poly.entity_id
_entity_poly.type
_entity_poly.pdbx_seq_one_letter_code
_entity_poly.pdbx_strand_id
1 'polypeptide(L)'
;MRRHHPKPSLRQRLLGKPALVVGGALLTVVTGTVAAVTSDAAKLVVLASPSPSPIARPVVVAALKVRDLDPGDTFVFPSAYRPDAATLGKINGLRESPDPDALAVLMRSLGGVDVGVLGTRFVLENVSRLDVRILDLRVDADCRAPLGGTLFYSPPQGSEMLVDLSFDLDARHPIPRFMEKYGWSEQSWFDTQTVLLAPGEQQVFDVQVETARYCEYRLVADVLQKQRTVTLTIDDGGAPFRVTGMPSPRKAPALYPGSLWNHDTCDEFSAVDPATYVDELRPC
;
A
#
# COMPACT_ATOMS: atom_id res chain seq x y z
N MET A 1 18.40 -25.21 49.32
CA MET A 1 19.69 -24.48 49.27
C MET A 1 20.35 -24.68 47.91
N ARG A 2 20.23 -23.70 47.01
CA ARG A 2 21.06 -23.53 45.81
C ARG A 2 21.43 -22.06 45.76
N ARG A 3 22.72 -21.75 45.81
CA ARG A 3 23.26 -20.38 45.84
C ARG A 3 23.28 -19.82 44.42
N HIS A 4 22.60 -18.69 44.20
CA HIS A 4 22.73 -17.89 43.00
C HIS A 4 24.01 -17.04 43.09
N HIS A 5 24.92 -17.24 42.13
CA HIS A 5 26.03 -16.33 41.87
C HIS A 5 25.62 -15.31 40.80
N PRO A 6 25.76 -13.99 41.04
CA PRO A 6 25.53 -12.98 40.01
C PRO A 6 26.78 -12.84 39.12
N LYS A 7 26.59 -12.76 37.79
CA LYS A 7 27.65 -12.41 36.83
C LYS A 7 27.70 -10.89 36.65
N PRO A 8 28.89 -10.26 36.66
CA PRO A 8 29.06 -8.81 36.58
C PRO A 8 28.98 -8.25 35.14
N SER A 9 28.66 -6.95 35.09
CA SER A 9 28.33 -6.10 33.95
C SER A 9 29.50 -5.72 33.03
N LEU A 10 29.19 -5.57 31.74
CA LEU A 10 30.01 -5.14 30.60
C LEU A 10 30.36 -3.63 30.61
N ARG A 11 30.89 -3.11 31.72
CA ARG A 11 31.54 -1.79 31.80
C ARG A 11 32.94 -1.96 32.36
N GLN A 12 33.91 -2.20 31.49
CA GLN A 12 35.35 -1.89 31.64
C GLN A 12 36.14 -2.72 30.65
N ARG A 13 36.44 -2.13 29.49
CA ARG A 13 37.62 -2.45 28.66
C ARG A 13 37.57 -1.52 27.47
N LEU A 14 38.24 -0.37 27.58
CA LEU A 14 38.84 0.39 26.47
C LEU A 14 39.54 1.61 27.08
N LEU A 15 40.81 1.43 27.44
CA LEU A 15 41.77 2.52 27.63
C LEU A 15 43.18 1.93 27.46
N GLY A 16 43.88 2.37 26.42
CA GLY A 16 45.25 1.98 26.09
C GLY A 16 45.69 2.45 24.69
N LYS A 17 46.02 3.75 24.59
CA LYS A 17 46.70 4.49 23.48
C LYS A 17 48.16 3.96 23.26
N PRO A 18 48.95 4.32 22.20
CA PRO A 18 49.14 5.68 21.67
C PRO A 18 49.47 5.87 20.17
N ALA A 19 49.74 7.15 19.86
CA ALA A 19 49.82 7.90 18.62
C ALA A 19 50.99 7.59 17.67
N LEU A 20 50.84 8.03 16.41
CA LEU A 20 51.96 8.55 15.62
C LEU A 20 51.52 9.72 14.72
N VAL A 21 52.35 10.75 14.71
CA VAL A 21 52.21 12.08 14.10
C VAL A 21 53.18 12.17 12.92
N VAL A 22 52.72 12.63 11.75
CA VAL A 22 53.45 13.40 10.70
C VAL A 22 52.34 13.96 9.79
N GLY A 23 52.22 15.21 9.35
CA GLY A 23 53.08 16.39 9.26
C GLY A 23 52.71 17.11 7.96
N GLY A 24 52.75 18.44 7.94
CA GLY A 24 52.87 19.21 6.69
C GLY A 24 51.66 20.06 6.27
N ALA A 25 51.77 21.36 6.55
CA ALA A 25 50.88 22.42 6.09
C ALA A 25 51.12 22.82 4.63
N LEU A 26 50.09 23.33 3.95
CA LEU A 26 50.20 24.46 3.02
C LEU A 26 48.80 25.06 2.74
N LEU A 27 48.50 26.14 3.46
CA LEU A 27 47.44 27.09 3.11
C LEU A 27 47.89 27.90 1.91
N THR A 28 47.08 27.96 0.85
CA THR A 28 47.14 29.03 -0.14
C THR A 28 45.88 29.89 -0.01
N VAL A 29 46.08 31.11 0.48
CA VAL A 29 45.08 32.17 0.54
C VAL A 29 45.05 32.81 -0.85
N VAL A 30 43.95 32.66 -1.58
CA VAL A 30 43.67 33.44 -2.79
C VAL A 30 42.83 34.65 -2.39
N THR A 31 43.49 35.79 -2.24
CA THR A 31 42.87 37.11 -2.14
C THR A 31 42.41 37.56 -3.52
N GLY A 32 41.13 37.31 -3.82
CA GLY A 32 40.45 37.86 -5.01
C GLY A 32 39.67 39.11 -4.66
N THR A 33 40.09 40.25 -5.22
CA THR A 33 39.52 41.58 -5.07
C THR A 33 38.03 41.67 -5.43
N VAL A 34 37.24 42.31 -4.58
CA VAL A 34 35.87 42.75 -4.88
C VAL A 34 35.95 43.99 -5.76
N ALA A 35 35.52 43.87 -7.01
CA ALA A 35 35.17 45.01 -7.86
C ALA A 35 33.65 45.01 -8.05
N ALA A 36 32.99 45.95 -7.38
CA ALA A 36 31.61 46.31 -7.67
C ALA A 36 31.60 47.22 -8.91
N VAL A 37 30.96 46.79 -10.00
CA VAL A 37 30.54 47.68 -11.08
C VAL A 37 29.13 47.30 -11.52
N THR A 38 28.39 48.36 -11.78
CA THR A 38 26.95 48.58 -11.86
C THR A 38 26.22 47.81 -12.97
N SER A 39 24.94 47.60 -12.70
CA SER A 39 23.88 47.14 -13.59
C SER A 39 23.84 47.86 -14.94
N ASP A 40 23.79 47.07 -16.02
CA ASP A 40 23.09 47.45 -17.24
C ASP A 40 22.40 46.22 -17.83
N ALA A 41 21.10 46.36 -18.07
CA ALA A 41 20.23 45.31 -18.57
C ALA A 41 20.26 45.30 -20.11
N ALA A 42 20.66 44.19 -20.75
CA ALA A 42 20.13 43.81 -22.07
C ALA A 42 20.58 42.43 -22.56
N LYS A 43 19.57 41.64 -22.94
CA LYS A 43 19.54 40.57 -23.96
C LYS A 43 20.34 39.29 -23.69
N LEU A 44 19.70 38.38 -22.94
CA LEU A 44 19.93 36.95 -23.15
C LEU A 44 19.33 36.55 -24.50
N VAL A 45 20.19 36.23 -25.47
CA VAL A 45 19.79 35.52 -26.69
C VAL A 45 19.50 34.08 -26.29
N VAL A 46 18.22 33.71 -26.24
CA VAL A 46 17.80 32.31 -26.12
C VAL A 46 18.04 31.66 -27.48
N LEU A 47 19.17 30.97 -27.61
CA LEU A 47 19.35 30.00 -28.68
C LEU A 47 18.30 28.91 -28.47
N ALA A 48 17.34 28.82 -29.38
CA ALA A 48 16.38 27.72 -29.42
C ALA A 48 17.17 26.41 -29.58
N SER A 49 17.26 25.65 -28.49
CA SER A 49 17.79 24.29 -28.52
C SER A 49 16.89 23.41 -29.40
N PRO A 50 17.47 22.49 -30.20
CA PRO A 50 16.72 21.65 -31.11
C PRO A 50 15.68 20.83 -30.35
N SER A 51 14.50 20.71 -30.97
CA SER A 51 13.32 20.01 -30.46
C SER A 51 13.68 18.69 -29.78
N PRO A 52 13.18 18.41 -28.57
CA PRO A 52 13.35 17.09 -27.97
C PRO A 52 12.67 16.06 -28.88
N SER A 53 13.46 15.12 -29.37
CA SER A 53 12.97 13.88 -29.97
C SER A 53 11.97 13.20 -29.02
N PRO A 54 11.00 12.43 -29.52
CA PRO A 54 9.98 11.81 -28.69
C PRO A 54 10.68 10.95 -27.63
N ILE A 55 10.53 11.33 -26.36
CA ILE A 55 11.14 10.65 -25.22
C ILE A 55 10.57 9.24 -25.20
N ALA A 56 11.42 8.26 -25.53
CA ALA A 56 11.14 6.85 -25.26
C ALA A 56 10.76 6.73 -23.78
N ARG A 57 9.53 6.27 -23.52
CA ARG A 57 8.98 6.12 -22.17
C ARG A 57 10.00 5.36 -21.32
N PRO A 58 10.61 5.97 -20.29
CA PRO A 58 11.48 5.20 -19.42
C PRO A 58 10.55 4.43 -18.49
N VAL A 59 10.28 3.16 -18.83
CA VAL A 59 9.79 2.21 -17.83
C VAL A 59 11.00 1.98 -16.93
N VAL A 60 11.04 2.71 -15.82
CA VAL A 60 12.16 2.68 -14.86
C VAL A 60 11.96 1.55 -13.85
N VAL A 61 10.69 1.24 -13.58
CA VAL A 61 10.29 0.21 -12.63
C VAL A 61 9.06 -0.52 -13.17
N ALA A 62 9.05 -1.84 -13.10
CA ALA A 62 7.88 -2.67 -13.40
C ALA A 62 7.21 -3.11 -12.10
N ALA A 63 5.87 -3.02 -12.03
CA ALA A 63 5.08 -3.68 -11.00
C ALA A 63 4.82 -5.13 -11.44
N LEU A 64 5.51 -6.10 -10.83
CA LEU A 64 5.58 -7.47 -11.37
C LEU A 64 4.49 -8.41 -10.85
N LYS A 65 3.96 -8.15 -9.65
CA LYS A 65 2.94 -9.01 -9.04
C LYS A 65 2.14 -8.20 -8.04
N VAL A 66 0.88 -7.97 -8.34
CA VAL A 66 -0.12 -7.42 -7.41
C VAL A 66 -0.84 -8.60 -6.77
N ARG A 67 -0.87 -8.68 -5.44
CA ARG A 67 -1.58 -9.75 -4.70
C ARG A 67 -2.32 -9.16 -3.51
N ASP A 68 -3.48 -9.71 -3.18
CA ASP A 68 -4.16 -9.36 -1.94
C ASP A 68 -3.46 -9.96 -0.71
N LEU A 69 -3.27 -9.14 0.32
CA LEU A 69 -2.62 -9.57 1.56
C LEU A 69 -3.59 -10.18 2.58
N ASP A 70 -4.85 -9.77 2.51
CA ASP A 70 -5.99 -10.31 3.26
C ASP A 70 -7.18 -10.16 2.31
N PRO A 71 -7.38 -11.11 1.39
CA PRO A 71 -8.58 -11.13 0.58
C PRO A 71 -9.75 -11.27 1.56
N GLY A 72 -10.41 -10.15 1.85
CA GLY A 72 -11.52 -10.15 2.79
C GLY A 72 -12.63 -11.06 2.27
N ASP A 73 -13.31 -11.78 3.16
CA ASP A 73 -14.42 -12.64 2.77
C ASP A 73 -15.76 -11.88 2.65
N THR A 74 -15.71 -10.56 2.80
CA THR A 74 -16.88 -9.67 2.69
C THR A 74 -16.82 -8.85 1.42
N PHE A 75 -17.89 -8.90 0.62
CA PHE A 75 -18.00 -8.22 -0.65
C PHE A 75 -19.33 -7.50 -0.79
N VAL A 76 -19.31 -6.32 -1.41
CA VAL A 76 -20.53 -5.58 -1.75
C VAL A 76 -20.61 -5.36 -3.26
N PHE A 77 -21.77 -5.61 -3.82
CA PHE A 77 -22.06 -5.35 -5.21
C PHE A 77 -22.65 -3.93 -5.37
N PRO A 78 -22.37 -3.23 -6.48
CA PRO A 78 -22.94 -1.89 -6.73
C PRO A 78 -24.47 -1.85 -6.81
N SER A 79 -25.10 -2.98 -7.13
CA SER A 79 -26.55 -3.10 -7.30
C SER A 79 -27.06 -4.42 -6.69
N ALA A 80 -28.38 -4.63 -6.73
CA ALA A 80 -28.99 -5.87 -6.27
C ALA A 80 -28.60 -7.03 -7.20
N TYR A 81 -27.56 -7.76 -6.80
CA TYR A 81 -27.10 -9.00 -7.42
C TYR A 81 -27.67 -10.22 -6.67
N ARG A 82 -28.27 -11.15 -7.40
CA ARG A 82 -28.74 -12.43 -6.85
C ARG A 82 -28.14 -13.53 -7.72
N PRO A 83 -27.07 -14.22 -7.28
CA PRO A 83 -26.51 -15.31 -8.06
C PRO A 83 -27.56 -16.41 -8.27
N ASP A 84 -27.49 -17.09 -9.41
CA ASP A 84 -28.21 -18.35 -9.59
C ASP A 84 -27.58 -19.46 -8.71
N ALA A 85 -28.27 -20.60 -8.60
CA ALA A 85 -27.83 -21.70 -7.75
C ALA A 85 -26.45 -22.26 -8.15
N ALA A 86 -26.14 -22.30 -9.45
CA ALA A 86 -24.86 -22.77 -9.95
C ALA A 86 -23.71 -21.83 -9.55
N THR A 87 -23.94 -20.51 -9.67
CA THR A 87 -22.96 -19.49 -9.28
C THR A 87 -22.78 -19.46 -7.77
N LEU A 88 -23.85 -19.55 -6.98
CA LEU A 88 -23.76 -19.61 -5.53
C LEU A 88 -23.01 -20.87 -5.06
N GLY A 89 -23.29 -22.03 -5.67
CA GLY A 89 -22.54 -23.26 -5.40
C GLY A 89 -21.05 -23.13 -5.74
N LYS A 90 -20.70 -22.42 -6.82
CA LYS A 90 -19.29 -22.12 -7.14
C LYS A 90 -18.64 -21.19 -6.12
N ILE A 91 -19.34 -20.16 -5.66
CA ILE A 91 -18.86 -19.24 -4.61
C ILE A 91 -18.57 -20.03 -3.33
N ASN A 92 -19.51 -20.85 -2.86
CA ASN A 92 -19.33 -21.66 -1.65
C ASN A 92 -18.19 -22.68 -1.81
N GLY A 93 -18.10 -23.34 -2.96
CA GLY A 93 -17.01 -24.30 -3.22
C GLY A 93 -15.60 -23.69 -3.24
N LEU A 94 -15.46 -22.36 -3.43
CA LEU A 94 -14.17 -21.68 -3.36
C LEU A 94 -13.78 -21.24 -1.94
N ARG A 95 -14.68 -21.29 -0.97
CA ARG A 95 -14.34 -20.97 0.44
C ARG A 95 -13.35 -21.98 1.03
N GLU A 96 -13.43 -23.24 0.60
CA GLU A 96 -12.51 -24.30 1.00
C GLU A 96 -11.27 -24.40 0.08
N SER A 97 -11.10 -23.45 -0.84
CA SER A 97 -9.98 -23.46 -1.79
C SER A 97 -8.63 -23.37 -1.05
N PRO A 98 -7.62 -24.18 -1.43
CA PRO A 98 -6.26 -24.00 -0.92
C PRO A 98 -5.57 -22.75 -1.48
N ASP A 99 -6.12 -22.17 -2.55
CA ASP A 99 -5.71 -20.86 -3.05
C ASP A 99 -6.51 -19.78 -2.32
N PRO A 100 -5.87 -19.00 -1.42
CA PRO A 100 -6.54 -17.98 -0.60
C PRO A 100 -7.12 -16.83 -1.43
N ASP A 101 -6.64 -16.61 -2.66
CA ASP A 101 -7.07 -15.48 -3.47
C ASP A 101 -8.27 -15.85 -4.37
N ALA A 102 -8.56 -17.15 -4.54
CA ALA A 102 -9.52 -17.65 -5.54
C ALA A 102 -10.95 -17.11 -5.36
N LEU A 103 -11.42 -17.02 -4.11
CA LEU A 103 -12.74 -16.48 -3.80
C LEU A 103 -12.81 -14.98 -4.17
N ALA A 104 -11.83 -14.18 -3.74
CA ALA A 104 -11.79 -12.76 -4.04
C ALA A 104 -11.70 -12.50 -5.55
N VAL A 105 -10.87 -13.26 -6.28
CA VAL A 105 -10.80 -13.17 -7.75
C VAL A 105 -12.16 -13.45 -8.38
N LEU A 106 -12.86 -14.51 -7.96
CA LEU A 106 -14.20 -14.80 -8.48
C LEU A 106 -15.17 -13.66 -8.15
N MET A 107 -15.24 -13.22 -6.89
CA MET A 107 -16.19 -12.21 -6.44
C MET A 107 -16.00 -10.89 -7.18
N ARG A 108 -14.75 -10.45 -7.38
CA ARG A 108 -14.44 -9.25 -8.17
C ARG A 108 -14.77 -9.40 -9.65
N SER A 109 -14.57 -10.60 -10.21
CA SER A 109 -14.96 -10.89 -11.60
C SER A 109 -16.48 -10.81 -11.82
N LEU A 110 -17.26 -11.07 -10.76
CA LEU A 110 -18.72 -10.91 -10.75
C LEU A 110 -19.16 -9.45 -10.49
N GLY A 111 -18.21 -8.56 -10.16
CA GLY A 111 -18.47 -7.15 -9.86
C GLY A 111 -18.58 -6.82 -8.37
N GLY A 112 -18.25 -7.76 -7.48
CA GLY A 112 -18.09 -7.51 -6.05
C GLY A 112 -16.90 -6.60 -5.76
N VAL A 113 -16.99 -5.86 -4.66
CA VAL A 113 -15.95 -4.95 -4.17
C VAL A 113 -15.67 -5.26 -2.71
N ASP A 114 -14.40 -5.34 -2.35
CA ASP A 114 -13.92 -5.59 -0.99
C ASP A 114 -14.37 -4.50 -0.01
N VAL A 115 -14.56 -4.89 1.25
CA VAL A 115 -15.15 -4.03 2.27
C VAL A 115 -14.15 -3.57 3.32
N GLY A 116 -14.08 -2.25 3.52
CA GLY A 116 -13.40 -1.57 4.61
C GLY A 116 -11.90 -1.47 4.44
N VAL A 117 -11.25 -2.62 4.20
CA VAL A 117 -9.80 -2.75 4.11
C VAL A 117 -9.43 -3.52 2.84
N LEU A 118 -8.40 -3.06 2.14
CA LEU A 118 -7.79 -3.81 1.04
C LEU A 118 -6.26 -3.78 1.19
N GLY A 119 -5.68 -4.96 1.38
CA GLY A 119 -4.23 -5.14 1.42
C GLY A 119 -3.70 -5.53 0.04
N THR A 120 -2.66 -4.85 -0.44
CA THR A 120 -2.05 -5.05 -1.75
C THR A 120 -0.54 -5.19 -1.60
N ARG A 121 0.00 -6.32 -2.03
CA ARG A 121 1.44 -6.54 -2.23
C ARG A 121 1.80 -6.21 -3.66
N PHE A 122 2.81 -5.37 -3.88
CA PHE A 122 3.43 -5.20 -5.20
C PHE A 122 4.95 -5.27 -5.15
N VAL A 123 5.56 -5.66 -6.27
CA VAL A 123 7.01 -5.73 -6.42
C VAL A 123 7.46 -4.70 -7.43
N LEU A 124 8.33 -3.80 -7.00
CA LEU A 124 9.01 -2.82 -7.85
C LEU A 124 10.39 -3.38 -8.22
N GLU A 125 10.63 -3.62 -9.51
CA GLU A 125 11.96 -3.99 -10.02
C GLU A 125 12.58 -2.84 -10.80
N ASN A 126 13.84 -2.49 -10.51
CA ASN A 126 14.58 -1.54 -11.35
C ASN A 126 15.06 -2.21 -12.66
N VAL A 127 14.36 -1.96 -13.75
CA VAL A 127 14.70 -2.47 -15.10
C VAL A 127 15.66 -1.54 -15.87
N SER A 128 16.11 -0.45 -15.25
CA SER A 128 17.11 0.46 -15.81
C SER A 128 18.54 -0.06 -15.62
N ARG A 129 19.48 0.52 -16.36
CA ARG A 129 20.93 0.32 -16.16
C ARG A 129 21.53 1.26 -15.11
N LEU A 130 20.71 2.08 -14.47
CA LEU A 130 21.12 3.10 -13.51
C LEU A 130 20.39 2.85 -12.19
N ASP A 131 21.01 3.23 -11.09
CA ASP A 131 20.35 3.27 -9.79
C ASP A 131 19.14 4.20 -9.81
N VAL A 132 18.10 3.81 -9.08
CA VAL A 132 16.87 4.57 -8.93
C VAL A 132 16.52 4.68 -7.46
N ARG A 133 15.93 5.80 -7.07
CA ARG A 133 15.45 6.00 -5.70
C ARG A 133 13.94 6.23 -5.70
N ILE A 134 13.21 5.42 -4.94
CA ILE A 134 11.81 5.67 -4.63
C ILE A 134 11.78 6.75 -3.54
N LEU A 135 11.23 7.91 -3.88
CA LEU A 135 11.20 9.08 -3.03
C LEU A 135 9.92 9.17 -2.20
N ASP A 136 8.80 8.74 -2.78
CA ASP A 136 7.49 8.83 -2.15
C ASP A 136 6.53 7.79 -2.75
N LEU A 137 5.47 7.49 -1.99
CA LEU A 137 4.32 6.72 -2.43
C LEU A 137 3.05 7.44 -1.98
N ARG A 138 2.20 7.81 -2.94
CA ARG A 138 0.93 8.50 -2.69
C ARG A 138 -0.23 7.72 -3.27
N VAL A 139 -1.44 8.04 -2.79
CA VAL A 139 -2.69 7.51 -3.36
C VAL A 139 -3.37 8.60 -4.18
N ASP A 140 -3.79 8.25 -5.39
CA ASP A 140 -4.75 9.01 -6.17
C ASP A 140 -6.10 8.30 -6.09
N ALA A 141 -7.06 8.87 -5.36
CA ALA A 141 -8.35 8.24 -5.06
C ALA A 141 -9.53 9.16 -5.40
N ASP A 142 -10.54 8.59 -6.05
CA ASP A 142 -11.86 9.19 -6.18
C ASP A 142 -12.84 8.43 -5.29
N CYS A 143 -13.34 9.12 -4.26
CA CYS A 143 -14.19 8.52 -3.24
C CYS A 143 -15.60 9.11 -3.26
N ARG A 144 -16.62 8.27 -3.05
CA ARG A 144 -18.05 8.62 -2.99
C ARG A 144 -18.75 7.81 -1.88
N ALA A 145 -20.07 7.93 -1.78
CA ALA A 145 -20.83 7.16 -0.79
C ALA A 145 -20.59 5.65 -0.96
N PRO A 146 -20.52 4.87 0.14
CA PRO A 146 -20.39 3.42 0.08
C PRO A 146 -21.40 2.76 -0.85
N LEU A 147 -21.00 1.64 -1.43
CA LEU A 147 -21.93 0.79 -2.17
C LEU A 147 -22.98 0.23 -1.21
N GLY A 148 -24.21 0.06 -1.73
CA GLY A 148 -25.36 -0.38 -0.95
C GLY A 148 -26.19 -1.46 -1.63
N GLY A 149 -25.61 -2.20 -2.59
CA GLY A 149 -26.27 -3.32 -3.25
C GLY A 149 -26.19 -4.60 -2.42
N THR A 150 -26.04 -5.74 -3.10
CA THR A 150 -25.97 -7.03 -2.41
C THR A 150 -24.73 -7.13 -1.54
N LEU A 151 -24.90 -7.59 -0.30
CA LEU A 151 -23.81 -7.84 0.65
C LEU A 151 -23.59 -9.35 0.80
N PHE A 152 -22.37 -9.79 0.53
CA PHE A 152 -21.83 -11.07 1.00
C PHE A 152 -21.04 -10.77 2.27
N TYR A 153 -21.49 -11.30 3.40
CA TYR A 153 -20.98 -10.93 4.71
C TYR A 153 -20.30 -12.12 5.39
N SER A 154 -18.99 -12.00 5.58
CA SER A 154 -18.18 -12.95 6.35
C SER A 154 -17.23 -12.14 7.21
N PRO A 155 -17.53 -11.94 8.50
CA PRO A 155 -16.71 -11.11 9.37
C PRO A 155 -15.30 -11.68 9.53
N PRO A 156 -14.28 -10.83 9.74
CA PRO A 156 -12.90 -11.26 9.92
C PRO A 156 -12.77 -12.24 11.09
N GLN A 157 -11.95 -13.27 10.92
CA GLN A 157 -11.75 -14.32 11.95
C GLN A 157 -10.47 -14.15 12.77
N GLY A 158 -9.90 -12.94 12.72
CA GLY A 158 -8.64 -12.61 13.37
C GLY A 158 -7.45 -13.03 12.50
N SER A 159 -6.89 -12.05 11.80
CA SER A 159 -5.54 -12.11 11.24
C SER A 159 -4.85 -10.80 11.59
N GLU A 160 -3.60 -10.86 12.04
CA GLU A 160 -2.73 -9.68 12.07
C GLU A 160 -2.01 -9.64 10.73
N MET A 161 -2.39 -8.69 9.86
CA MET A 161 -1.66 -8.46 8.62
C MET A 161 -0.32 -7.81 8.95
N LEU A 162 0.79 -8.38 8.49
CA LEU A 162 2.08 -7.71 8.49
C LEU A 162 2.12 -6.79 7.26
N VAL A 163 1.69 -5.54 7.40
CA VAL A 163 1.86 -4.49 6.38
C VAL A 163 2.99 -3.55 6.74
N ASP A 164 3.73 -3.13 5.72
CA ASP A 164 4.79 -2.15 5.85
C ASP A 164 4.23 -0.73 5.86
N LEU A 165 3.18 -0.50 5.05
CA LEU A 165 2.61 0.80 4.76
C LEU A 165 1.10 0.74 4.80
N SER A 166 0.48 1.83 5.24
CA SER A 166 -0.97 1.91 5.20
C SER A 166 -1.50 3.33 4.97
N PHE A 167 -2.66 3.42 4.31
CA PHE A 167 -3.31 4.67 3.93
C PHE A 167 -4.77 4.73 4.41
N ASP A 168 -5.12 5.82 5.09
CA ASP A 168 -6.50 6.22 5.32
C ASP A 168 -7.00 7.04 4.13
N LEU A 169 -7.92 6.48 3.32
CA LEU A 169 -8.47 7.15 2.13
C LEU A 169 -9.56 8.18 2.47
N ASP A 170 -10.05 8.20 3.72
CA ASP A 170 -11.00 9.22 4.18
C ASP A 170 -10.27 10.51 4.63
N ALA A 171 -8.97 10.43 4.87
CA ALA A 171 -8.13 11.60 5.12
C ALA A 171 -8.11 12.53 3.90
N ARG A 172 -8.07 13.86 4.15
CA ARG A 172 -7.96 14.86 3.07
C ARG A 172 -6.69 14.71 2.23
N HIS A 173 -5.62 14.28 2.88
CA HIS A 173 -4.32 14.03 2.27
C HIS A 173 -3.79 12.70 2.81
N PRO A 174 -4.15 11.57 2.17
CA PRO A 174 -3.64 10.26 2.56
C PRO A 174 -2.12 10.25 2.42
N ILE A 175 -1.43 9.87 3.50
CA ILE A 175 0.03 9.71 3.55
C ILE A 175 0.36 8.25 3.89
N PRO A 176 1.47 7.70 3.39
CA PRO A 176 1.88 6.34 3.71
C PRO A 176 2.37 6.29 5.17
N ARG A 177 1.64 5.62 6.05
CA ARG A 177 2.01 5.52 7.48
C ARG A 177 2.55 4.14 7.80
N PHE A 178 3.42 4.06 8.79
CA PHE A 178 3.71 2.77 9.43
C PHE A 178 2.51 2.31 10.25
N MET A 179 2.29 1.00 10.24
CA MET A 179 1.44 0.37 11.24
C MET A 179 2.27 0.12 12.50
N GLU A 180 1.97 0.87 13.55
CA GLU A 180 2.55 0.64 14.88
C GLU A 180 1.70 -0.38 15.64
N LYS A 181 2.30 -1.01 16.67
CA LYS A 181 1.65 -2.04 17.49
C LYS A 181 0.28 -1.62 18.06
N TYR A 182 0.03 -0.32 18.20
CA TYR A 182 -1.20 0.24 18.80
C TYR A 182 -1.92 1.25 17.91
N GLY A 183 -1.67 1.23 16.59
CA GLY A 183 -2.36 2.10 15.64
C GLY A 183 -1.43 2.73 14.61
N TRP A 184 -1.85 3.87 14.09
CA TRP A 184 -1.21 4.53 12.95
C TRP A 184 -0.18 5.54 13.40
N SER A 185 0.99 5.53 12.77
CA SER A 185 1.92 6.65 12.93
C SER A 185 1.36 7.93 12.32
N GLU A 186 1.58 9.08 12.95
CA GLU A 186 1.20 10.38 12.38
C GLU A 186 2.17 10.83 11.27
N GLN A 187 3.35 10.21 11.17
CA GLN A 187 4.41 10.56 10.23
C GLN A 187 4.35 9.71 8.97
N SER A 188 4.78 10.30 7.85
CA SER A 188 4.95 9.55 6.61
C SER A 188 6.16 8.63 6.71
N TRP A 189 6.05 7.42 6.16
CA TRP A 189 7.16 6.48 6.04
C TRP A 189 8.35 7.11 5.30
N PHE A 190 8.05 7.81 4.21
CA PHE A 190 9.04 8.43 3.33
C PHE A 190 9.69 9.70 3.92
N ASP A 191 9.21 10.21 5.06
CA ASP A 191 9.90 11.29 5.78
C ASP A 191 11.20 10.79 6.44
N THR A 192 11.30 9.48 6.70
CA THR A 192 12.47 8.88 7.38
C THR A 192 13.18 7.83 6.55
N GLN A 193 12.54 7.32 5.49
CA GLN A 193 13.05 6.24 4.66
C GLN A 193 13.04 6.62 3.17
N THR A 194 14.01 6.10 2.42
CA THR A 194 13.96 6.09 0.96
C THR A 194 14.47 4.74 0.47
N VAL A 195 13.95 4.24 -0.64
CA VAL A 195 14.38 2.96 -1.21
C VAL A 195 15.31 3.22 -2.37
N LEU A 196 16.54 2.73 -2.31
CA LEU A 196 17.48 2.72 -3.43
C LEU A 196 17.45 1.33 -4.07
N LEU A 197 17.29 1.27 -5.39
CA LEU A 197 17.33 0.02 -6.15
C LEU A 197 18.45 0.08 -7.18
N ALA A 198 19.42 -0.83 -7.06
CA ALA A 198 20.40 -1.10 -8.10
C ALA A 198 19.74 -1.74 -9.33
N PRO A 199 20.41 -1.76 -10.50
CA PRO A 199 19.90 -2.46 -11.69
C PRO A 199 19.55 -3.93 -11.40
N GLY A 200 18.31 -4.33 -11.72
CA GLY A 200 17.76 -5.67 -11.47
C GLY A 200 17.35 -5.95 -10.02
N GLU A 201 17.52 -4.99 -9.11
CA GLU A 201 17.07 -5.13 -7.71
C GLU A 201 15.56 -4.97 -7.61
N GLN A 202 14.97 -5.70 -6.66
CA GLN A 202 13.55 -5.70 -6.39
C GLN A 202 13.26 -5.23 -4.96
N GLN A 203 12.21 -4.42 -4.80
CA GLN A 203 11.60 -4.13 -3.50
C GLN A 203 10.15 -4.59 -3.51
N VAL A 204 9.78 -5.32 -2.47
CA VAL A 204 8.39 -5.68 -2.19
C VAL A 204 7.77 -4.63 -1.28
N PHE A 205 6.57 -4.18 -1.60
CA PHE A 205 5.79 -3.30 -0.74
C PHE A 205 4.49 -3.98 -0.39
N ASP A 206 4.20 -4.02 0.91
CA ASP A 206 2.91 -4.44 1.45
C ASP A 206 2.15 -3.20 1.91
N VAL A 207 1.14 -2.82 1.13
CA VAL A 207 0.32 -1.63 1.35
C VAL A 207 -1.08 -2.03 1.75
N GLN A 208 -1.59 -1.45 2.83
CA GLN A 208 -3.00 -1.53 3.17
C GLN A 208 -3.68 -0.19 2.90
N VAL A 209 -4.93 -0.23 2.47
CA VAL A 209 -5.80 0.95 2.44
C VAL A 209 -7.02 0.70 3.30
N GLU A 210 -7.52 1.74 3.96
CA GLU A 210 -8.77 1.72 4.72
C GLU A 210 -9.70 2.85 4.29
N THR A 211 -11.01 2.59 4.32
CA THR A 211 -12.03 3.61 4.06
C THR A 211 -13.41 3.22 4.58
N ALA A 212 -14.18 4.23 4.98
CA ALA A 212 -15.62 4.17 5.22
C ALA A 212 -16.45 4.59 4.00
N ARG A 213 -15.83 4.80 2.82
CA ARG A 213 -16.43 5.27 1.56
C ARG A 213 -16.20 4.27 0.44
N TYR A 214 -16.87 4.44 -0.70
CA TYR A 214 -16.48 3.72 -1.91
C TYR A 214 -15.42 4.52 -2.64
N CYS A 215 -14.24 3.93 -2.85
CA CYS A 215 -13.11 4.57 -3.50
C CYS A 215 -12.61 3.74 -4.68
N GLU A 216 -12.34 4.43 -5.78
CA GLU A 216 -11.54 3.92 -6.90
C GLU A 216 -10.16 4.60 -6.81
N TYR A 217 -9.09 3.83 -6.66
CA TYR A 217 -7.78 4.40 -6.38
C TYR A 217 -6.63 3.76 -7.16
N ARG A 218 -5.53 4.51 -7.29
CA ARG A 218 -4.25 4.03 -7.79
C ARG A 218 -3.14 4.43 -6.83
N LEU A 219 -2.13 3.59 -6.72
CA LEU A 219 -0.90 3.93 -6.02
C LEU A 219 0.04 4.61 -7.00
N VAL A 220 0.73 5.64 -6.52
CA VAL A 220 1.57 6.49 -7.36
C VAL A 220 2.91 6.67 -6.67
N ALA A 221 3.97 6.12 -7.26
CA ALA A 221 5.32 6.23 -6.74
C ALA A 221 6.11 7.31 -7.49
N ASP A 222 6.79 8.18 -6.75
CA ASP A 222 7.72 9.14 -7.34
C ASP A 222 9.14 8.58 -7.31
N VAL A 223 9.72 8.40 -8.49
CA VAL A 223 10.99 7.69 -8.69
C VAL A 223 12.03 8.66 -9.24
N LEU A 224 13.10 8.88 -8.49
CA LEU A 224 14.25 9.66 -8.91
C LEU A 224 15.26 8.78 -9.65
N GLN A 225 15.58 9.17 -10.87
CA GLN A 225 16.72 8.63 -11.61
C GLN A 225 17.61 9.78 -12.07
N LYS A 226 18.87 9.78 -11.63
CA LYS A 226 19.81 10.90 -11.78
C LYS A 226 19.25 12.21 -11.19
N GLN A 227 18.73 13.10 -12.04
CA GLN A 227 18.18 14.42 -11.69
C GLN A 227 16.74 14.60 -12.17
N ARG A 228 16.08 13.51 -12.57
CA ARG A 228 14.69 13.54 -13.05
C ARG A 228 13.83 12.65 -12.19
N THR A 229 12.74 13.21 -11.70
CA THR A 229 11.67 12.46 -11.06
C THR A 229 10.70 12.01 -12.14
N VAL A 230 10.36 10.72 -12.13
CA VAL A 230 9.31 10.12 -12.95
C VAL A 230 8.26 9.52 -12.04
N THR A 231 7.01 9.63 -12.45
CA THR A 231 5.90 9.06 -11.70
C THR A 231 5.56 7.68 -12.27
N LEU A 232 5.48 6.69 -11.39
CA LEU A 232 5.01 5.34 -11.70
C LEU A 232 3.61 5.17 -11.12
N THR A 233 2.67 4.74 -11.96
CA THR A 233 1.34 4.35 -11.50
C THR A 233 1.28 2.84 -11.33
N ILE A 234 0.75 2.41 -10.19
CA ILE A 234 0.52 1.01 -9.83
C ILE A 234 -0.99 0.85 -9.69
N ASP A 235 -1.54 -0.09 -10.44
CA ASP A 235 -2.98 -0.30 -10.57
C ASP A 235 -3.31 -1.80 -10.74
N ASP A 236 -4.60 -2.12 -10.80
CA ASP A 236 -5.12 -3.48 -10.94
C ASP A 236 -5.21 -3.86 -12.43
N GLY A 237 -4.05 -4.11 -13.04
CA GLY A 237 -3.98 -4.55 -14.44
C GLY A 237 -4.54 -3.54 -15.45
N GLY A 238 -4.37 -2.24 -15.19
CA GLY A 238 -4.90 -1.12 -15.97
C GLY A 238 -6.20 -0.51 -15.43
N ALA A 239 -6.87 -1.16 -14.47
CA ALA A 239 -8.03 -0.63 -13.77
C ALA A 239 -7.64 -0.06 -12.40
N PRO A 240 -8.36 0.93 -11.85
CA PRO A 240 -8.15 1.34 -10.46
C PRO A 240 -8.53 0.20 -9.51
N PHE A 241 -7.83 0.14 -8.38
CA PHE A 241 -8.27 -0.66 -7.24
C PHE A 241 -9.62 -0.14 -6.73
N ARG A 242 -10.42 -1.02 -6.13
CA ARG A 242 -11.76 -0.68 -5.64
C ARG A 242 -11.94 -1.21 -4.23
N VAL A 243 -12.41 -0.35 -3.34
CA VAL A 243 -12.76 -0.70 -1.95
C VAL A 243 -14.00 0.09 -1.54
N THR A 244 -14.86 -0.48 -0.69
CA THR A 244 -16.04 0.21 -0.16
C THR A 244 -16.14 0.12 1.35
N GLY A 245 -16.62 1.17 2.00
CA GLY A 245 -17.07 1.09 3.39
C GLY A 245 -18.20 0.06 3.57
N MET A 246 -18.29 -0.49 4.78
CA MET A 246 -19.30 -1.49 5.16
C MET A 246 -20.72 -0.89 5.14
N PRO A 247 -21.63 -1.36 4.27
CA PRO A 247 -23.04 -0.99 4.36
C PRO A 247 -23.69 -1.68 5.56
N SER A 248 -24.81 -1.14 6.04
CA SER A 248 -25.63 -1.82 7.05
C SER A 248 -26.23 -3.11 6.45
N PRO A 249 -25.97 -4.31 7.01
CA PRO A 249 -26.53 -5.55 6.49
C PRO A 249 -28.05 -5.52 6.38
N ARG A 250 -28.73 -4.91 7.36
CA ARG A 250 -30.20 -4.76 7.39
C ARG A 250 -30.78 -3.87 6.29
N LYS A 251 -29.95 -3.06 5.64
CA LYS A 251 -30.36 -2.16 4.55
C LYS A 251 -29.98 -2.68 3.17
N ALA A 252 -29.24 -3.79 3.10
CA ALA A 252 -28.86 -4.38 1.82
C ALA A 252 -30.11 -4.91 1.09
N PRO A 253 -30.27 -4.68 -0.22
CA PRO A 253 -31.34 -5.27 -1.02
C PRO A 253 -31.33 -6.80 -1.07
N ALA A 254 -30.18 -7.41 -0.85
CA ALA A 254 -29.99 -8.84 -0.66
C ALA A 254 -28.77 -9.07 0.25
N LEU A 255 -28.86 -10.08 1.11
CA LEU A 255 -27.83 -10.42 2.08
C LEU A 255 -27.52 -11.91 2.00
N TYR A 256 -26.23 -12.21 1.92
CA TYR A 256 -25.68 -13.55 1.96
C TYR A 256 -24.63 -13.59 3.07
N PRO A 257 -25.01 -13.89 4.32
CA PRO A 257 -24.03 -14.13 5.35
C PRO A 257 -23.43 -15.52 5.15
N GLY A 258 -22.17 -15.69 5.52
CA GLY A 258 -21.48 -16.98 5.47
C GLY A 258 -20.25 -16.90 6.36
N SER A 259 -20.28 -17.59 7.49
CA SER A 259 -19.18 -17.66 8.46
C SER A 259 -19.35 -18.89 9.35
N LEU A 260 -18.24 -19.47 9.81
CA LEU A 260 -18.23 -20.51 10.85
C LEU A 260 -18.96 -20.10 12.14
N TRP A 261 -19.12 -18.80 12.38
CA TRP A 261 -19.82 -18.25 13.54
C TRP A 261 -21.24 -17.79 13.23
N ASN A 262 -21.74 -18.09 12.04
CA ASN A 262 -23.12 -17.86 11.68
C ASN A 262 -23.89 -19.20 11.74
N HIS A 263 -24.61 -19.41 12.84
CA HIS A 263 -25.38 -20.64 13.10
C HIS A 263 -26.41 -20.98 12.01
N ASP A 264 -26.95 -19.98 11.32
CA ASP A 264 -27.99 -20.20 10.29
C ASP A 264 -27.40 -20.74 8.98
N THR A 265 -26.11 -20.50 8.75
CA THR A 265 -25.47 -20.73 7.45
C THR A 265 -24.27 -21.69 7.51
N CYS A 266 -23.70 -21.89 8.70
CA CYS A 266 -22.57 -22.78 8.98
C CYS A 266 -21.49 -22.75 7.90
N ASP A 267 -20.91 -21.56 7.74
CA ASP A 267 -19.87 -21.22 6.76
C ASP A 267 -20.37 -20.97 5.34
N GLU A 268 -21.45 -21.59 4.85
CA GLU A 268 -21.88 -21.35 3.47
C GLU A 268 -22.55 -19.98 3.28
N PHE A 269 -22.30 -19.30 2.16
CA PHE A 269 -23.14 -18.17 1.79
C PHE A 269 -24.53 -18.67 1.40
N SER A 270 -25.55 -18.17 2.09
CA SER A 270 -26.95 -18.46 1.77
C SER A 270 -27.81 -17.22 1.87
N ALA A 271 -28.88 -17.14 1.08
CA ALA A 271 -29.74 -15.95 1.09
C ALA A 271 -30.53 -15.88 2.40
N VAL A 272 -30.51 -14.71 3.05
CA VAL A 272 -31.37 -14.42 4.21
C VAL A 272 -32.18 -13.14 3.95
N ASP A 273 -33.28 -12.97 4.70
CA ASP A 273 -34.00 -11.69 4.72
C ASP A 273 -33.19 -10.66 5.53
N PRO A 274 -32.70 -9.56 4.90
CA PRO A 274 -31.96 -8.51 5.59
C PRO A 274 -32.73 -7.89 6.77
N ALA A 275 -34.06 -7.80 6.68
CA ALA A 275 -34.87 -7.16 7.71
C ALA A 275 -34.87 -7.96 9.03
N THR A 276 -34.81 -9.29 8.93
CA THR A 276 -34.83 -10.20 10.08
C THR A 276 -33.43 -10.67 10.49
N TYR A 277 -32.39 -10.42 9.69
CA TYR A 277 -31.03 -10.83 10.02
C TYR A 277 -30.58 -10.23 11.36
N VAL A 278 -30.16 -11.11 12.28
CA VAL A 278 -29.50 -10.74 13.53
C VAL A 278 -28.09 -11.29 13.48
N ASP A 279 -27.11 -10.41 13.68
CA ASP A 279 -25.71 -10.79 13.71
C ASP A 279 -25.37 -11.39 15.08
N GLU A 280 -25.92 -12.57 15.38
CA GLU A 280 -25.57 -13.35 16.56
C GLU A 280 -24.44 -14.32 16.19
N LEU A 281 -23.21 -13.92 16.52
CA LEU A 281 -22.04 -14.78 16.38
C LEU A 281 -22.14 -15.93 17.40
N ARG A 282 -22.63 -17.07 16.94
CA ARG A 282 -22.67 -18.32 17.71
C ARG A 282 -22.02 -19.41 16.85
N PRO A 283 -21.10 -20.21 17.41
CA PRO A 283 -20.49 -21.29 16.66
C PRO A 283 -21.56 -22.27 16.17
N CYS A 284 -21.35 -22.77 14.96
CA CYS A 284 -21.78 -24.13 14.63
C CYS A 284 -20.89 -25.13 15.42
#